data_AF-A0A526YZV1-F1
#
_entry.id   AF-A0A526YZV1-F1
#
_cell.length_a   1.000
_cell.length_b   1.000
_cell.length_c   1.000
_cell.angle_alpha   90.00
_cell.angle_beta   90.00
_cell.angle_gamma   90.00
#
_symmetry.space_group_name_H-M   'P 1'
#
loop_
_entity.id
_entity.type
_entity.pdbx_description
1 polymer ?
#
loop_
_entity_poly.entity_id
_entity_poly.type
_entity_poly.pdbx_seq_one_letter_code
_entity_poly.pdbx_strand_id
1 'polypeptide(L)'
;MPALSSPFVFRNLPALLMMAIVLPLLAGCGYNTIPTAEENAKAAWSQVLNQYQRRADLIPNLVETVKGYAAHEKDTLDAVVEARAKATQVTVTPETLSDPEAVKRFQDSQAGLTSALSRLLAVVENYPDLKANQNFLALQAQLEGTENRISVARRDYIEAVRA
;
A
#
# COMPACT_ATOMS: atom_id res chain seq x y z
N MET A 1 15.54 75.23 -4.99
CA MET A 1 15.35 73.76 -4.86
C MET A 1 13.86 73.50 -4.75
N PRO A 2 13.16 73.01 -5.78
CA PRO A 2 11.70 72.87 -5.74
C PRO A 2 11.30 71.65 -4.91
N ALA A 3 10.40 71.85 -3.94
CA ALA A 3 9.78 70.80 -3.17
C ALA A 3 8.72 70.08 -4.03
N LEU A 4 9.07 68.91 -4.56
CA LEU A 4 8.13 67.99 -5.20
C LEU A 4 7.29 67.29 -4.11
N SER A 5 6.24 67.95 -3.61
CA SER A 5 5.19 67.27 -2.84
C SER A 5 4.00 67.01 -3.78
N SER A 6 3.97 65.82 -4.38
CA SER A 6 2.86 65.41 -5.24
C SER A 6 1.68 64.94 -4.36
N PRO A 7 0.51 65.60 -4.44
CA PRO A 7 -0.66 65.27 -3.58
C PRO A 7 -1.26 63.89 -3.87
N PHE A 8 -0.84 63.26 -4.97
CA PHE A 8 -1.24 61.90 -5.36
C PHE A 8 -0.68 60.81 -4.44
N VAL A 9 0.52 61.00 -3.88
CA VAL A 9 1.17 59.98 -3.04
C VAL A 9 0.46 59.87 -1.69
N PHE A 10 0.08 61.01 -1.09
CA PHE A 10 -0.56 61.04 0.22
C PHE A 10 -2.01 60.53 0.21
N ARG A 11 -2.74 60.69 -0.90
CA ARG A 11 -4.13 60.18 -1.03
C ARG A 11 -4.18 58.65 -1.05
N ASN A 12 -3.20 58.02 -1.67
CA ASN A 12 -3.16 56.57 -1.88
C ASN A 12 -2.37 55.82 -0.80
N LEU A 13 -1.63 56.55 0.05
CA LEU A 13 -0.87 56.02 1.18
C LEU A 13 -1.70 55.12 2.12
N PRO A 14 -2.93 55.49 2.56
CA PRO A 14 -3.73 54.61 3.42
C PRO A 14 -4.20 53.35 2.70
N ALA A 15 -4.49 53.43 1.40
CA ALA A 15 -4.88 52.27 0.60
C ALA A 15 -3.70 51.30 0.40
N LEU A 16 -2.50 51.82 0.15
CA LEU A 16 -1.26 51.02 0.06
C LEU A 16 -0.91 50.36 1.40
N LEU A 17 -1.13 51.04 2.53
CA LEU A 17 -0.94 50.48 3.87
C LEU A 17 -1.95 49.36 4.17
N MET A 18 -3.23 49.56 3.82
CA MET A 18 -4.24 48.50 3.92
C MET A 18 -3.89 47.30 3.03
N MET A 19 -3.47 47.53 1.80
CA MET A 19 -3.05 46.50 0.86
C MET A 19 -1.86 45.71 1.41
N ALA A 20 -0.87 46.39 1.99
CA ALA A 20 0.31 45.77 2.60
C ALA A 20 -0.01 44.94 3.85
N ILE A 21 -1.08 45.28 4.58
CA ILE A 21 -1.55 44.52 5.75
C ILE A 21 -2.44 43.34 5.31
N VAL A 22 -3.25 43.50 4.27
CA VAL A 22 -4.21 42.48 3.79
C VAL A 22 -3.53 41.40 2.94
N LEU A 23 -2.50 41.72 2.15
CA LEU A 23 -1.78 40.73 1.33
C LEU A 23 -1.19 39.54 2.12
N PRO A 24 -0.47 39.75 3.25
CA PRO A 24 0.06 38.63 4.02
C PRO A 24 -1.03 37.77 4.68
N LEU A 25 -2.22 38.33 4.95
CA LEU A 25 -3.36 37.58 5.47
C LEU A 25 -3.98 36.62 4.44
N LEU A 26 -3.83 36.91 3.14
CA LEU A 26 -4.28 36.04 2.04
C LEU A 26 -3.30 34.89 1.74
N ALA A 27 -2.02 35.02 2.11
CA ALA A 27 -1.00 33.99 1.88
C ALA A 27 -1.07 32.82 2.89
N GLY A 28 -1.84 32.95 3.98
CA GLY A 28 -1.90 31.97 5.08
C GLY A 28 -2.90 30.82 4.90
N CYS A 29 -3.75 30.84 3.87
CA CYS A 29 -4.79 29.81 3.68
C CYS A 29 -4.40 28.81 2.57
N GLY A 30 -3.71 27.73 2.94
CA GLY A 30 -3.85 26.44 2.24
C GLY A 30 -2.88 26.09 1.10
N TYR A 31 -1.87 26.90 0.80
CA TYR A 31 -1.01 26.63 -0.38
C TYR A 31 0.13 25.60 -0.19
N ASN A 32 0.24 24.96 0.99
CA ASN A 32 1.37 24.07 1.31
C ASN A 32 0.99 22.62 1.68
N THR A 33 -0.25 22.19 1.52
CA THR A 33 -0.71 20.87 1.99
C THR A 33 -1.12 19.89 0.88
N ILE A 34 -1.28 20.34 -0.37
CA ILE A 34 -1.71 19.45 -1.47
C ILE A 34 -0.59 18.51 -1.96
N PRO A 35 0.70 18.92 -2.07
CA PRO A 35 1.77 18.00 -2.44
C PRO A 35 2.12 16.97 -1.36
N THR A 36 1.68 17.12 -0.10
CA THR A 36 2.05 16.21 1.00
C THR A 36 1.02 15.11 1.22
N ALA A 37 -0.28 15.39 1.07
CA ALA A 37 -1.33 14.39 1.25
C ALA A 37 -1.28 13.29 0.18
N GLU A 38 -1.10 13.67 -1.09
CA GLU A 38 -0.95 12.72 -2.19
C GLU A 38 0.28 11.84 -2.01
N GLU A 39 1.44 12.43 -1.69
CA GLU A 39 2.67 11.68 -1.47
C GLU A 39 2.58 10.76 -0.24
N ASN A 40 1.87 11.16 0.82
CA ASN A 40 1.58 10.29 1.96
C ASN A 40 0.71 9.09 1.55
N ALA A 41 -0.32 9.30 0.72
CA ALA A 41 -1.15 8.21 0.21
C ALA A 41 -0.35 7.25 -0.69
N LYS A 42 0.52 7.77 -1.57
CA LYS A 42 1.43 6.95 -2.39
C LYS A 42 2.42 6.16 -1.54
N ALA A 43 2.97 6.77 -0.49
CA ALA A 43 3.86 6.11 0.45
C ALA A 43 3.14 4.98 1.22
N ALA A 44 1.93 5.24 1.71
CA ALA A 44 1.10 4.23 2.37
C ALA A 44 0.75 3.08 1.43
N TRP A 45 0.42 3.37 0.16
CA TRP A 45 0.19 2.33 -0.84
C TRP A 45 1.44 1.49 -1.11
N SER A 46 2.61 2.11 -1.18
CA SER A 46 3.88 1.40 -1.31
C SER A 46 4.11 0.44 -0.14
N GLN A 47 3.68 0.79 1.08
CA GLN A 47 3.72 -0.13 2.21
C GLN A 47 2.77 -1.32 2.03
N VAL A 48 1.58 -1.11 1.47
CA VAL A 48 0.66 -2.21 1.11
C VAL A 48 1.34 -3.19 0.15
N LEU A 49 1.96 -2.68 -0.92
CA LEU A 49 2.68 -3.49 -1.90
C LEU A 49 3.83 -4.28 -1.26
N ASN A 50 4.60 -3.66 -0.36
CA ASN A 50 5.69 -4.34 0.34
C ASN A 50 5.21 -5.55 1.15
N GLN A 51 4.05 -5.45 1.81
CA GLN A 51 3.51 -6.58 2.57
C GLN A 51 3.02 -7.71 1.64
N TYR A 52 2.38 -7.37 0.51
CA TYR A 52 1.99 -8.38 -0.47
C TYR A 52 3.21 -9.06 -1.13
N GLN A 53 4.27 -8.31 -1.43
CA GLN A 53 5.51 -8.87 -1.95
C GLN A 53 6.13 -9.84 -0.94
N ARG A 54 6.24 -9.44 0.33
CA ARG A 54 6.75 -10.31 1.40
C ARG A 54 5.96 -11.63 1.50
N ARG A 55 4.62 -11.56 1.38
CA ARG A 55 3.76 -12.74 1.37
C ARG A 55 4.11 -13.67 0.22
N ALA A 56 4.30 -13.12 -0.99
CA ALA A 56 4.74 -13.87 -2.16
C ALA A 56 6.14 -14.48 -1.98
N ASP A 57 7.07 -13.78 -1.34
CA ASP A 57 8.46 -14.23 -1.15
C ASP A 57 8.58 -15.41 -0.17
N LEU A 58 7.63 -15.58 0.75
CA LEU A 58 7.59 -16.71 1.68
C LEU A 58 7.09 -18.01 1.03
N ILE A 59 6.34 -17.92 -0.06
CA ILE A 59 5.65 -19.07 -0.67
C ILE A 59 6.60 -20.14 -1.22
N PRO A 60 7.72 -19.81 -1.90
CA PRO A 60 8.66 -20.83 -2.36
C PRO A 60 9.18 -21.72 -1.21
N ASN A 61 9.54 -21.12 -0.08
CA ASN A 61 9.99 -21.86 1.10
C ASN A 61 8.87 -22.72 1.70
N LEU A 62 7.63 -22.22 1.72
CA LEU A 62 6.46 -23.01 2.12
C LEU A 62 6.26 -24.21 1.20
N VAL A 63 6.27 -24.00 -0.11
CA VAL A 63 6.08 -25.04 -1.13
C VAL A 63 7.17 -26.11 -1.01
N GLU A 64 8.44 -25.74 -0.87
CA GLU A 64 9.53 -26.70 -0.70
C GLU A 64 9.41 -27.48 0.61
N THR A 65 9.00 -26.81 1.70
CA THR A 65 8.75 -27.49 2.99
C THR A 65 7.63 -28.51 2.86
N VAL A 66 6.50 -28.16 2.24
CA VAL A 66 5.37 -29.08 2.06
C VAL A 66 5.73 -30.22 1.10
N LYS A 67 6.43 -29.94 0.00
CA LYS A 67 6.91 -30.97 -0.96
C LYS A 67 7.71 -32.08 -0.29
N GLY A 68 8.51 -31.76 0.73
CA GLY A 68 9.29 -32.74 1.48
C GLY A 68 8.46 -33.82 2.18
N TYR A 69 7.18 -33.55 2.46
CA TYR A 69 6.27 -34.46 3.17
C TYR A 69 5.09 -34.93 2.31
N ALA A 70 4.65 -34.09 1.36
CA ALA A 70 3.42 -34.28 0.59
C ALA A 70 3.67 -34.16 -0.92
N ALA A 71 4.74 -34.75 -1.46
CA ALA A 71 5.10 -34.69 -2.88
C ALA A 71 4.03 -35.26 -3.86
N HIS A 72 3.05 -36.00 -3.35
CA HIS A 72 1.91 -36.51 -4.11
C HIS A 72 0.82 -35.45 -4.32
N GLU A 73 0.79 -34.39 -3.51
CA GLU A 73 -0.15 -33.27 -3.58
C GLU A 73 0.23 -32.25 -4.67
N LYS A 74 0.58 -32.74 -5.86
CA LYS A 74 1.10 -31.90 -6.95
C LYS A 74 0.11 -30.84 -7.37
N ASP A 75 -1.15 -31.22 -7.60
CA ASP A 75 -2.19 -30.28 -8.04
C ASP A 75 -2.37 -29.13 -7.04
N THR A 76 -2.31 -29.42 -5.75
CA THR A 76 -2.40 -28.42 -4.68
C THR A 76 -1.19 -27.49 -4.70
N LEU A 77 0.03 -28.04 -4.80
CA LEU A 77 1.26 -27.27 -4.81
C LEU A 77 1.39 -26.40 -6.07
N ASP A 78 1.04 -26.95 -7.24
CA ASP A 78 1.05 -26.24 -8.51
C ASP A 78 0.03 -25.10 -8.50
N ALA A 79 -1.16 -25.32 -7.93
CA ALA A 79 -2.15 -24.26 -7.76
C ALA A 79 -1.64 -23.10 -6.87
N VAL A 80 -0.82 -23.39 -5.85
CA VAL A 80 -0.20 -22.35 -4.99
C VAL A 80 0.87 -21.59 -5.76
N VAL A 81 1.73 -22.30 -6.53
CA VAL A 81 2.77 -21.68 -7.35
C VAL A 81 2.15 -20.79 -8.44
N GLU A 82 1.11 -21.26 -9.11
CA GLU A 82 0.38 -20.50 -10.13
C GLU A 82 -0.31 -19.28 -9.53
N ALA A 83 -0.99 -19.44 -8.39
CA ALA A 83 -1.63 -18.33 -7.69
C ALA A 83 -0.61 -17.27 -7.24
N ARG A 84 0.57 -17.68 -6.77
CA ARG A 84 1.68 -16.77 -6.47
C ARG A 84 2.10 -16.00 -7.72
N ALA A 85 2.34 -16.70 -8.83
CA ALA A 85 2.77 -16.08 -10.08
C ALA A 85 1.77 -15.01 -10.55
N LYS A 86 0.47 -15.34 -10.54
CA LYS A 86 -0.62 -14.40 -10.85
C LYS A 86 -0.64 -13.20 -9.89
N ALA A 87 -0.48 -13.44 -8.59
CA ALA A 87 -0.46 -12.38 -7.58
C ALA A 87 0.73 -11.42 -7.74
N THR A 88 1.87 -11.89 -8.23
CA THR A 88 3.06 -11.05 -8.49
C THR A 88 3.08 -10.40 -9.87
N GLN A 89 2.29 -10.90 -10.82
CA GLN A 89 2.25 -10.36 -12.19
C GLN A 89 1.39 -9.10 -12.31
N VAL A 90 0.37 -8.97 -11.47
CA VAL A 90 -0.48 -7.78 -11.44
C VAL A 90 0.19 -6.73 -10.56
N THR A 91 0.77 -5.72 -11.20
CA THR A 91 1.38 -4.58 -10.50
C THR A 91 0.45 -3.38 -10.54
N VAL A 92 0.07 -2.86 -9.37
CA VAL A 92 -0.65 -1.59 -9.24
C VAL A 92 0.29 -0.58 -8.62
N THR A 93 0.90 0.25 -9.46
CA THR A 93 1.72 1.37 -9.01
C THR A 93 0.84 2.50 -8.46
N PRO A 94 1.38 3.43 -7.66
CA PRO A 94 0.60 4.56 -7.16
C PRO A 94 -0.11 5.37 -8.26
N GLU A 95 0.46 5.41 -9.46
CA GLU A 95 -0.09 6.14 -10.63
C GLU A 95 -1.29 5.41 -11.26
N THR A 96 -1.39 4.09 -11.08
CA THR A 96 -2.46 3.24 -11.64
C THR A 96 -3.60 3.00 -10.64
N LEU A 97 -3.51 3.57 -9.44
CA LEU A 97 -4.57 3.50 -8.42
C LEU A 97 -5.90 4.13 -8.87
N SER A 98 -5.85 5.06 -9.83
CA SER A 98 -7.02 5.70 -10.41
C SER A 98 -7.77 4.79 -11.40
N ASP A 99 -7.19 3.66 -11.82
CA ASP A 99 -7.85 2.65 -12.66
C ASP A 99 -8.54 1.59 -11.77
N PRO A 100 -9.88 1.63 -11.66
CA PRO A 100 -10.61 0.67 -10.82
C PRO A 100 -10.47 -0.77 -11.32
N GLU A 101 -10.25 -0.97 -12.62
CA GLU A 101 -10.07 -2.30 -13.19
C GLU A 101 -8.70 -2.87 -12.84
N ALA A 102 -7.65 -2.06 -12.83
CA ALA A 102 -6.32 -2.46 -12.37
C ALA A 102 -6.34 -2.85 -10.87
N VAL A 103 -6.95 -2.01 -10.03
CA VAL A 103 -7.10 -2.28 -8.60
C VAL A 103 -7.91 -3.56 -8.36
N LYS A 104 -9.01 -3.75 -9.09
CA LYS A 104 -9.84 -4.96 -8.99
C LYS A 104 -9.04 -6.21 -9.37
N ARG A 105 -8.34 -6.20 -10.51
CA ARG A 105 -7.49 -7.32 -10.95
C ARG A 105 -6.42 -7.67 -9.91
N PHE A 106 -5.85 -6.66 -9.26
CA PHE A 106 -4.89 -6.87 -8.17
C PHE A 106 -5.54 -7.52 -6.96
N GLN A 107 -6.69 -7.02 -6.51
CA GLN A 107 -7.41 -7.60 -5.38
C GLN A 107 -7.82 -9.06 -5.66
N ASP A 108 -8.32 -9.33 -6.86
CA ASP A 108 -8.72 -10.68 -7.30
C ASP A 108 -7.52 -11.65 -7.31
N SER A 109 -6.35 -11.20 -7.77
CA SER A 109 -5.14 -12.02 -7.76
C SER A 109 -4.63 -12.29 -6.33
N GLN A 110 -4.68 -11.30 -5.45
CA GLN A 110 -4.34 -11.47 -4.03
C GLN A 110 -5.31 -12.40 -3.30
N ALA A 111 -6.60 -12.35 -3.61
CA ALA A 111 -7.62 -13.24 -3.06
C ALA A 111 -7.45 -14.69 -3.56
N GLY A 112 -7.10 -14.86 -4.84
CA GLY A 112 -6.76 -16.16 -5.42
C GLY A 112 -5.61 -16.84 -4.68
N LEU A 113 -4.58 -16.09 -4.32
CA LEU A 113 -3.47 -16.58 -3.51
C LEU A 113 -3.90 -17.01 -2.10
N THR A 114 -4.69 -16.17 -1.40
CA THR A 114 -5.24 -16.53 -0.07
C THR A 114 -6.06 -17.83 -0.15
N SER A 115 -6.86 -17.98 -1.20
CA SER A 115 -7.67 -19.19 -1.44
C SER A 115 -6.81 -20.44 -1.66
N ALA A 116 -5.74 -20.33 -2.46
CA ALA A 116 -4.81 -21.43 -2.69
C ALA A 116 -4.08 -21.86 -1.40
N LEU A 117 -3.62 -20.88 -0.60
CA LEU A 117 -3.01 -21.15 0.70
C LEU A 117 -3.98 -21.82 1.67
N SER A 118 -5.27 -21.43 1.66
CA SER A 118 -6.29 -22.06 2.51
C SER A 118 -6.50 -23.54 2.14
N ARG A 119 -6.51 -23.88 0.84
CA ARG A 119 -6.57 -25.28 0.39
C ARG A 119 -5.32 -26.06 0.80
N LEU A 120 -4.13 -25.47 0.67
CA LEU A 120 -2.89 -26.09 1.11
C LEU A 120 -2.93 -26.41 2.61
N LEU A 121 -3.44 -25.51 3.45
CA LEU A 121 -3.61 -25.75 4.89
C LEU A 121 -4.57 -26.91 5.18
N ALA A 122 -5.66 -27.04 4.43
CA ALA A 122 -6.56 -28.18 4.57
C ALA A 122 -5.88 -29.51 4.21
N VAL A 123 -5.02 -29.52 3.20
CA VAL A 123 -4.23 -30.71 2.82
C VAL A 123 -3.24 -31.08 3.92
N VAL A 124 -2.59 -30.11 4.56
CA VAL A 124 -1.63 -30.33 5.65
C VAL A 124 -2.23 -31.09 6.83
N GLU A 125 -3.54 -31.00 7.06
CA GLU A 125 -4.22 -31.75 8.12
C GLU A 125 -4.09 -33.28 7.96
N ASN A 126 -3.88 -33.76 6.73
CA ASN A 126 -3.65 -35.18 6.44
C ASN A 126 -2.20 -35.62 6.71
N TYR A 127 -1.29 -34.70 7.04
CA TYR A 127 0.15 -34.95 7.22
C TYR A 127 0.61 -34.51 8.62
N PRO A 128 0.45 -35.34 9.67
CA PRO A 128 0.78 -34.99 11.04
C PRO A 128 2.25 -34.55 11.24
N ASP A 129 3.19 -35.20 10.56
CA ASP A 129 4.62 -34.88 10.67
C ASP A 129 4.93 -33.49 10.09
N LEU A 130 4.29 -33.12 8.98
CA LEU A 130 4.38 -31.78 8.40
C LEU A 130 3.74 -30.74 9.31
N LYS A 131 2.56 -31.05 9.86
CA LYS A 131 1.85 -30.17 10.78
C LYS A 131 2.67 -29.87 12.04
N ALA A 132 3.45 -30.84 12.52
CA ALA A 132 4.37 -30.68 13.66
C ALA A 132 5.74 -30.11 13.27
N ASN A 133 6.03 -29.95 11.97
CA ASN A 133 7.32 -29.49 11.51
C ASN A 133 7.57 -28.01 11.90
N GLN A 134 8.69 -27.76 12.57
CA GLN A 134 9.03 -26.43 13.09
C GLN A 134 9.23 -25.38 11.99
N ASN A 135 9.81 -25.75 10.85
CA ASN A 135 9.97 -24.83 9.72
C ASN A 135 8.62 -24.45 9.11
N PHE A 136 7.71 -25.42 8.98
CA PHE A 136 6.35 -25.17 8.50
C PHE A 136 5.58 -24.24 9.45
N LEU A 137 5.60 -24.52 10.75
CA LEU A 137 4.94 -23.67 11.77
C LEU A 137 5.51 -22.24 11.78
N ALA A 138 6.83 -22.10 11.64
CA ALA A 138 7.48 -20.79 11.54
C ALA A 138 7.02 -20.02 10.28
N LEU A 139 6.95 -20.69 9.12
CA LEU A 139 6.47 -20.07 7.87
C LEU A 139 4.98 -19.69 7.96
N GLN A 140 4.15 -20.53 8.59
CA GLN A 140 2.75 -20.23 8.84
C GLN A 140 2.59 -18.97 9.70
N ALA A 141 3.33 -18.86 10.81
CA ALA A 141 3.33 -17.68 11.67
C ALA A 141 3.82 -16.42 10.93
N GLN A 142 4.82 -16.56 10.04
CA GLN A 142 5.29 -15.44 9.21
C GLN A 142 4.25 -14.97 8.20
N LEU A 143 3.52 -15.90 7.58
CA LEU A 143 2.43 -15.60 6.64
C LEU A 143 1.26 -14.93 7.36
N GLU A 144 0.81 -15.47 8.50
CA GLU A 144 -0.22 -14.85 9.33
C GLU A 144 0.19 -13.44 9.76
N GLY A 145 1.42 -13.29 10.27
CA GLY A 145 1.97 -11.99 10.64
C GLY A 145 2.08 -11.02 9.45
N THR A 146 2.17 -11.53 8.22
CA THR A 146 2.15 -10.69 7.01
C THR A 146 0.72 -10.29 6.65
N GLU A 147 -0.25 -11.19 6.76
CA GLU A 147 -1.68 -10.89 6.52
C GLU A 147 -2.23 -9.85 7.52
N ASN A 148 -1.81 -9.93 8.78
CA ASN A 148 -2.11 -8.91 9.80
C ASN A 148 -1.54 -7.54 9.40
N ARG A 149 -0.30 -7.50 8.89
CA ARG A 149 0.35 -6.26 8.41
C ARG A 149 -0.29 -5.73 7.13
N ILE A 150 -0.74 -6.58 6.21
CA ILE A 150 -1.52 -6.20 5.03
C ILE A 150 -2.79 -5.47 5.47
N SER A 151 -3.49 -6.00 6.47
CA SER A 151 -4.72 -5.41 6.98
C SER A 151 -4.48 -4.02 7.60
N VAL A 152 -3.42 -3.87 8.39
CA VAL A 152 -3.00 -2.56 8.95
C VAL A 152 -2.59 -1.59 7.83
N ALA A 153 -1.71 -2.00 6.92
CA ALA A 153 -1.25 -1.13 5.83
C ALA A 153 -2.40 -0.65 4.93
N ARG A 154 -3.40 -1.50 4.66
CA ARG A 154 -4.60 -1.11 3.92
C ARG A 154 -5.43 -0.08 4.67
N ARG A 155 -5.60 -0.24 5.99
CA ARG A 155 -6.28 0.75 6.83
C ARG A 155 -5.54 2.09 6.78
N ASP A 156 -4.22 2.07 6.99
CA ASP A 156 -3.40 3.28 7.02
C ASP A 156 -3.41 4.00 5.66
N TYR A 157 -3.44 3.26 4.54
CA TYR A 157 -3.67 3.82 3.20
C TYR A 157 -5.05 4.49 3.09
N ILE A 158 -6.12 3.84 3.54
CA ILE A 158 -7.48 4.41 3.53
C ILE A 158 -7.54 5.69 4.37
N GLU A 159 -6.87 5.72 5.51
CA GLU A 159 -6.78 6.91 6.36
C GLU A 159 -6.01 8.04 5.67
N ALA A 160 -4.87 7.74 5.03
CA ALA A 160 -4.09 8.72 4.27
C ALA A 160 -4.85 9.32 3.07
N VAL A 161 -5.71 8.54 2.42
CA VAL A 161 -6.56 9.01 1.30
C VAL A 161 -7.70 9.93 1.79
N ARG A 162 -8.13 9.79 3.05
CA ARG A 162 -9.24 10.59 3.62
C ARG A 162 -8.80 11.92 4.24
N ALA A 163 -7.51 12.05 4.58
CA ALA A 163 -6.92 13.22 5.25
C ALA A 163 -6.73 14.39 4.28
#